data_AF-A0A7Y3NK57-F1
#
_entry.id   AF-A0A7Y3NK57-F1
#
_cell.length_a   1.000
_cell.length_b   1.000
_cell.length_c   1.000
_cell.angle_alpha   90.00
_cell.angle_beta   90.00
_cell.angle_gamma   90.00
#
_symmetry.space_group_name_H-M   'P 1'
#
loop_
_entity.id
_entity.type
_entity.pdbx_description
1 polymer ?
#
loop_
_entity_poly.entity_id
_entity_poly.type
_entity_poly.pdbx_seq_one_letter_code
_entity_poly.pdbx_strand_id
1 'polypeptide(L)' 'MKQAKWILLSLLIGVLVGLALGVNIGRNKPLLSNPFAQETFADQVKRLGSETLQQSGKALEKTGQALQGK' A
#
# COMPACT_ATOMS: atom_id res chain seq x y z
N MET A 1 -1.54 -14.73 38.38
CA MET A 1 -1.74 -13.34 37.85
C MET A 1 -0.58 -12.83 36.99
N LYS A 2 0.68 -12.87 37.44
CA LYS A 2 1.81 -12.31 36.67
C LYS A 2 2.09 -13.04 35.34
N GLN A 3 2.08 -14.37 35.34
CA GLN A 3 2.34 -15.16 34.14
C GLN A 3 1.26 -14.97 33.05
N ALA A 4 -0.03 -14.96 33.43
CA ALA A 4 -1.12 -14.68 32.50
C ALA A 4 -1.01 -13.30 31.83
N LYS A 5 -0.57 -12.28 32.57
CA LYS A 5 -0.31 -10.94 32.01
C LYS A 5 0.81 -10.96 30.98
N TRP A 6 1.89 -11.70 31.23
CA TRP A 6 2.99 -11.85 30.28
C TRP A 6 2.58 -12.60 29.01
N ILE A 7 1.75 -13.64 29.14
CA ILE A 7 1.20 -14.38 27.99
C ILE A 7 0.31 -13.47 27.13
N LEU A 8 -0.57 -12.69 27.75
CA LEU A 8 -1.42 -11.74 27.02
C LEU A 8 -0.60 -10.64 26.35
N LEU A 9 0.45 -10.16 27.00
CA LEU A 9 1.33 -9.13 26.45
C LEU A 9 2.13 -9.65 25.24
N SER A 10 2.70 -10.86 25.34
CA SER A 10 3.43 -11.46 24.22
C SER A 10 2.50 -11.80 23.05
N LEU A 11 1.26 -12.23 23.33
CA LEU A 11 0.23 -12.42 22.30
C LEU A 11 -0.10 -11.11 21.60
N LEU A 12 -0.32 -10.03 22.35
CA LEU A 12 -0.62 -8.71 21.79
C LEU A 12 0.52 -8.20 20.90
N ILE A 13 1.76 -8.34 21.36
CA ILE A 13 2.95 -7.96 20.58
C ILE A 13 3.06 -8.82 19.32
N GLY A 14 2.85 -10.14 19.43
CA GLY A 14 2.86 -11.04 18.29
C GLY A 14 1.80 -10.70 17.24
N VAL A 15 0.59 -10.30 17.67
CA VAL A 15 -0.47 -9.84 16.77
C VAL A 15 -0.08 -8.52 16.10
N LEU A 16 0.44 -7.54 16.85
CA LEU A 16 0.84 -6.25 16.27
C LEU A 16 1.99 -6.42 15.25
N VAL A 17 2.98 -7.26 15.56
CA VAL A 17 4.08 -7.59 14.63
C VAL A 17 3.56 -8.37 13.43
N GLY A 18 2.69 -9.35 13.65
CA GLY A 18 2.06 -10.13 12.59
C GLY A 18 1.19 -9.27 11.66
N LEU A 19 0.51 -8.26 12.18
CA LEU A 19 -0.22 -7.27 11.38
C LEU A 19 0.74 -6.33 10.67
N ALA A 20 1.79 -5.83 11.31
CA ALA A 20 2.76 -4.95 10.67
C ALA A 20 3.51 -5.63 9.52
N LEU A 21 3.84 -6.92 9.66
CA LEU A 21 4.56 -7.70 8.64
C LEU A 21 3.65 -8.43 7.65
N GLY A 22 2.44 -8.82 8.09
CA GLY A 22 1.47 -9.55 7.28
C GLY A 22 0.55 -8.63 6.46
N VAL A 23 0.39 -7.38 6.86
CA VAL A 23 -0.31 -6.39 6.06
C VAL A 23 0.64 -5.91 4.98
N ASN A 24 0.16 -6.03 3.74
CA ASN A 24 0.85 -5.71 2.49
C ASN A 24 1.06 -4.18 2.33
N ILE A 25 1.63 -3.52 3.35
CA ILE A 25 1.84 -2.08 3.42
C ILE A 25 2.82 -1.72 2.29
N GLY A 26 2.28 -1.15 1.21
CA GLY A 26 3.03 -0.71 0.03
C GLY A 26 2.63 -1.38 -1.30
N ARG A 27 1.87 -2.49 -1.31
CA ARG A 27 1.53 -3.19 -2.56
C ARG A 27 0.19 -2.81 -3.20
N ASN A 28 -0.62 -1.93 -2.59
CA ASN A 28 -1.95 -1.54 -3.10
C ASN A 28 -2.83 -2.75 -3.49
N LYS A 29 -2.71 -3.86 -2.76
CA LYS A 29 -3.51 -5.07 -2.98
C LYS A 29 -4.42 -5.37 -1.79
N PRO A 30 -5.60 -5.98 -2.02
CA PRO A 30 -6.48 -6.42 -0.95
C PRO A 30 -5.75 -7.30 0.07
N LEU A 31 -6.09 -7.20 1.36
CA LEU A 31 -5.43 -7.96 2.44
C LEU A 31 -5.49 -9.48 2.25
N LEU A 32 -6.59 -9.97 1.68
CA LEU A 32 -6.83 -11.40 1.40
C LEU A 32 -6.46 -11.78 -0.04
N SER A 33 -5.78 -10.90 -0.78
CA SER A 33 -5.27 -11.27 -2.09
C SER A 33 -4.23 -12.36 -1.97
N ASN A 34 -4.24 -13.32 -2.89
CA ASN A 34 -3.31 -14.43 -2.89
C ASN A 34 -1.86 -13.89 -2.90
N PRO A 35 -1.08 -14.09 -1.82
CA PRO A 35 0.28 -13.56 -1.74
C PRO A 35 1.25 -14.27 -2.69
N PHE A 36 0.84 -15.42 -3.25
CA PHE A 36 1.56 -16.21 -4.25
C PHE A 36 1.06 -15.98 -5.67
N ALA A 37 0.06 -15.11 -5.88
CA ALA A 37 -0.30 -14.69 -7.22
C ALA A 37 0.87 -13.88 -7.80
N GLN A 38 1.55 -14.47 -8.78
CA GLN A 38 2.67 -13.81 -9.44
C GLN A 38 2.14 -12.57 -10.16
N GLU A 39 2.63 -11.39 -9.76
CA GLU A 39 2.52 -10.23 -10.64
C GLU A 39 3.48 -10.46 -11.79
N THR A 40 2.95 -10.49 -13.00
CA THR A 40 3.80 -10.54 -14.18
C THR A 40 4.55 -9.21 -14.28
N PHE A 41 5.78 -9.22 -14.81
CA PHE A 41 6.53 -7.99 -15.10
C PHE A 41 5.69 -6.98 -15.91
N ALA A 42 4.86 -7.47 -16.82
CA ALA A 42 3.90 -6.67 -17.59
C ALA A 42 2.86 -5.94 -16.71
N ASP A 43 2.35 -6.58 -15.64
CA ASP A 43 1.38 -5.98 -14.73
C ASP A 43 2.01 -4.83 -13.94
N GLN A 44 3.27 -5.01 -13.54
CA GLN A 44 4.03 -4.01 -12.79
C GLN A 44 4.36 -2.79 -13.67
N VAL A 45 4.79 -3.01 -14.92
CA VAL A 45 5.02 -1.94 -15.91
C VAL A 45 3.73 -1.20 -16.24
N LYS A 46 2.62 -1.93 -16.46
CA LYS A 46 1.31 -1.32 -16.72
C LYS A 46 0.88 -0.44 -15.56
N ARG A 47 1.07 -0.90 -14.33
CA ARG A 47 0.71 -0.14 -13.13
C ARG A 47 1.54 1.13 -12.96
N LEU A 48 2.87 1.04 -13.13
CA LEU A 48 3.77 2.21 -13.10
C LEU A 48 3.41 3.23 -14.19
N GLY A 49 3.16 2.76 -15.42
CA GLY A 49 2.81 3.64 -16.54
C GLY A 49 1.47 4.35 -16.30
N SER A 50 0.49 3.62 -15.75
CA SER A 50 -0.83 4.17 -15.38
C SER A 50 -0.71 5.28 -14.33
N GLU A 51 0.02 5.03 -13.24
CA GLU A 51 0.24 6.02 -12.17
C GLU A 51 1.00 7.25 -12.69
N THR A 52 2.03 7.03 -13.52
CA THR A 52 2.83 8.11 -14.10
C THR A 52 1.99 8.98 -15.02
N LEU A 53 1.24 8.39 -15.95
CA LEU A 53 0.34 9.13 -16.85
C LEU A 53 -0.71 9.94 -16.08
N GLN A 54 -1.28 9.35 -15.04
CA GLN A 54 -2.30 10.03 -14.23
C GLN A 54 -1.71 11.21 -13.43
N GLN A 55 -0.50 11.06 -12.90
CA GLN A 55 0.20 12.16 -12.21
C GLN A 55 0.60 13.28 -13.18
N SER A 56 1.12 12.93 -14.36
CA SER A 56 1.46 13.91 -15.41
C SER A 56 0.23 14.67 -15.88
N GLY A 57 -0.91 13.98 -16.09
CA GLY A 57 -2.17 14.62 -16.46
C GLY A 57 -2.65 15.62 -15.40
N LYS A 58 -2.63 15.24 -14.13
CA LYS A 58 -3.00 16.14 -13.01
C LYS A 58 -2.05 17.34 -12.89
N ALA A 59 -0.75 17.15 -13.14
CA ALA A 59 0.22 18.25 -13.12
C ALA A 59 -0.05 19.24 -14.25
N LEU A 60 -0.26 18.74 -15.48
CA LEU A 60 -0.61 19.56 -16.64
C LEU A 60 -1.92 20.32 -16.45
N GLU A 61 -2.95 19.65 -15.90
CA GLU A 61 -4.24 20.26 -15.59
C GLU A 61 -4.10 21.41 -14.58
N LYS A 62 -3.36 21.19 -13.49
CA LYS A 62 -3.06 22.25 -12.51
C LYS A 62 -2.30 23.42 -13.13
N THR A 63 -1.31 23.14 -13.97
CA THR A 63 -0.57 24.18 -14.68
C THR A 63 -1.49 24.96 -15.63
N GLY A 64 -2.37 24.28 -16.37
CA GLY A 64 -3.36 24.93 -17.23
C GLY A 64 -4.36 25.81 -16.47
N GLN A 65 -4.88 25.34 -15.33
CA GLN A 65 -5.76 26.14 -14.47
C GLN A 65 -5.04 27.37 -13.90
N ALA A 66 -3.78 27.23 -13.47
CA ALA A 66 -2.98 28.35 -12.97
C ALA A 66 -2.68 29.42 -14.04
N LEU A 67 -2.67 29.03 -15.32
CA LEU A 67 -2.51 29.94 -16.46
C LEU A 67 -3.81 30.61 -16.89
N GLN A 68 -4.97 29.95 -16.70
CA GLN A 68 -6.29 30.54 -17.00
C GLN A 68 -6.81 31.47 -15.89
N GLY A 69 -6.32 31.32 -14.66
CA GLY A 69 -6.65 32.19 -13.52
C GLY A 69 -5.78 33.45 -13.38
N LYS A 70 -4.90 33.72 -14.36
CA LYS A 70 -4.11 34.96 -14.50
C LYS A 70 -4.55 35.73 -15.73
#